data_AF-A0A8H6IAM4-F1
#
_entry.id   AF-A0A8H6IAM4-F1
#
_cell.length_a   1.000
_cell.length_b   1.000
_cell.length_c   1.000
_cell.angle_alpha   90.00
_cell.angle_beta   90.00
_cell.angle_gamma   90.00
#
_symmetry.space_group_name_H-M   'P 1'
#
loop_
_entity.id
_entity.type
_entity.pdbx_description
1 polymer ?
#
loop_
_entity_poly.entity_id
_entity_poly.type
_entity_poly.pdbx_seq_one_letter_code
_entity_poly.pdbx_strand_id
1 'polypeptide(L)'
;MLGSEDATEALCERAIASGLAGKLTKSLMVKLLQAVRIYINTAPLPTVINYVDKIMKIIVPLTKYNNDAIIKAFHANEYLTEIITALDILSAAVEKSHPSKLWETTCFTVLATGINLLFTARTRILQNWGEAIRGDLLGLLVRMSAAVSNTKDLPDMQLRGYELVRYTLSHLLIHLSYPKVVKQLGEYSHIRNEKLANIWRSSGKMPQKRAVVREEIPGATVCDNISCDVMKRPKRSWICSRCVTASYCSPRCQAEDWKRFHKSECYRAKQDEIAREMTHTRYRYSDRHFQMSWAQIICNDSLPLFDRDQLGRQAFPDHKPYEIVPIVDCTGILVPSTQVFPESLRLNPRWWVGLEGCGKEYRLVDFYFLYGSAEALSLLMLLKRLPGGFYKVAYSIPRRGVRKTTQGTWPIPKSDYDQ
;
A
#
# COMPACT_ATOMS: atom_id res chain seq x y z
N MET A 1 18.53 -31.03 -10.09
CA MET A 1 19.61 -30.14 -10.59
C MET A 1 19.35 -28.66 -10.28
N LEU A 2 18.15 -28.10 -10.48
CA LEU A 2 17.82 -26.70 -10.13
C LEU A 2 17.58 -26.44 -8.62
N GLY A 3 18.23 -27.21 -7.74
CA GLY A 3 17.97 -27.15 -6.30
C GLY A 3 18.98 -26.31 -5.52
N SER A 4 20.18 -26.07 -6.07
CA SER A 4 21.20 -25.23 -5.45
C SER A 4 21.10 -23.78 -5.93
N GLU A 5 21.57 -22.86 -5.09
CA GLU A 5 21.70 -21.44 -5.45
C GLU A 5 22.61 -21.29 -6.68
N ASP A 6 23.75 -21.99 -6.71
CA ASP A 6 24.68 -22.02 -7.85
C ASP A 6 24.01 -22.42 -9.18
N ALA A 7 23.12 -23.42 -9.14
CA ALA A 7 22.41 -23.85 -10.35
C ALA A 7 21.42 -22.81 -10.83
N THR A 8 20.82 -22.06 -9.90
CA THR A 8 19.88 -20.97 -10.21
C THR A 8 20.64 -19.76 -10.77
N GLU A 9 21.79 -19.43 -10.20
CA GLU A 9 22.68 -18.38 -10.70
C GLU A 9 23.21 -18.73 -12.11
N ALA A 10 23.72 -19.94 -12.31
CA ALA A 10 24.20 -20.39 -13.62
C ALA A 10 23.09 -20.45 -14.69
N LEU A 11 21.84 -20.67 -14.29
CA LEU A 11 20.68 -20.57 -15.19
C LEU A 11 20.40 -19.10 -15.55
N CYS A 12 20.45 -18.21 -14.55
CA CYS A 12 20.33 -16.76 -14.70
C CYS A 12 21.31 -16.22 -15.72
N GLU A 13 22.60 -16.47 -15.50
CA GLU A 13 23.69 -15.99 -16.35
C GLU A 13 23.54 -16.47 -17.80
N ARG A 14 23.23 -17.75 -18.00
CA ARG A 14 22.98 -18.32 -19.33
C ARG A 14 21.77 -17.68 -20.01
N ALA A 15 20.68 -17.47 -19.28
CA ALA A 15 19.49 -16.82 -19.82
C ALA A 15 19.75 -15.37 -20.20
N ILE A 16 20.55 -14.64 -19.43
CA ILE A 16 20.94 -13.26 -19.70
C ILE A 16 21.88 -13.20 -20.92
N ALA A 17 22.96 -13.98 -20.91
CA ALA A 17 23.95 -14.02 -21.99
C ALA A 17 23.31 -14.38 -23.35
N SER A 18 22.26 -15.18 -23.34
CA SER A 18 21.53 -15.61 -24.54
C SER A 18 20.36 -14.69 -24.93
N GLY A 19 20.08 -13.61 -24.17
CA GLY A 19 18.92 -12.75 -24.39
C GLY A 19 17.56 -13.45 -24.17
N LEU A 20 17.55 -14.54 -23.38
CA LEU A 20 16.39 -15.40 -23.14
C LEU A 20 15.65 -15.10 -21.83
N ALA A 21 16.05 -14.06 -21.07
CA ALA A 21 15.42 -13.68 -19.81
C ALA A 21 13.88 -13.62 -19.90
N GLY A 22 13.33 -12.93 -20.90
CA GLY A 22 11.88 -12.83 -21.12
C GLY A 22 11.19 -14.17 -21.43
N LYS A 23 11.87 -15.07 -22.16
CA LYS A 23 11.33 -16.41 -22.46
C LYS A 23 11.36 -17.31 -21.22
N LEU A 24 12.43 -17.22 -20.42
CA LEU A 24 12.55 -17.96 -19.17
C LEU A 24 11.44 -17.57 -18.19
N THR A 25 11.29 -16.27 -17.88
CA THR A 25 10.28 -15.81 -16.92
C THR A 25 8.87 -16.14 -17.38
N LYS A 26 8.55 -15.94 -18.67
CA LYS A 26 7.26 -16.34 -19.26
C LYS A 26 7.02 -17.85 -19.14
N SER A 27 8.03 -18.67 -19.43
CA SER A 27 7.92 -20.13 -19.32
C SER A 27 7.65 -20.56 -17.87
N LEU A 28 8.31 -19.94 -16.89
CA LEU A 28 8.07 -20.22 -15.47
C LEU A 28 6.62 -19.89 -15.07
N MET A 29 6.09 -18.73 -15.47
CA MET A 29 4.69 -18.35 -15.17
C MET A 29 3.69 -19.30 -15.84
N VAL A 30 3.92 -19.66 -17.11
CA VAL A 30 3.07 -20.63 -17.82
C VAL A 30 3.09 -21.99 -17.12
N LYS A 31 4.27 -22.48 -16.70
CA LYS A 31 4.37 -23.77 -15.99
C LYS A 31 3.70 -23.74 -14.62
N LEU A 32 3.82 -22.64 -13.90
CA LEU A 32 3.15 -22.44 -12.62
C LEU A 32 1.63 -22.49 -12.77
N LEU A 33 1.06 -21.77 -13.73
CA LEU A 33 -0.39 -21.78 -14.00
C LEU A 33 -0.88 -23.12 -14.54
N GLN A 34 -0.10 -23.77 -15.43
CA GLN A 34 -0.41 -25.11 -15.92
C GLN A 34 -0.52 -26.11 -14.76
N ALA A 35 0.39 -26.01 -13.78
CA ALA A 35 0.36 -26.88 -12.61
C ALA A 35 -0.96 -26.80 -11.85
N VAL A 36 -1.45 -25.58 -11.61
CA VAL A 36 -2.65 -25.38 -10.79
C VAL A 36 -3.96 -25.46 -11.58
N ARG A 37 -3.96 -25.22 -12.91
CA ARG A 37 -5.18 -25.29 -13.73
C ARG A 37 -5.43 -26.66 -14.32
N ILE A 38 -4.37 -27.36 -14.72
CA ILE A 38 -4.46 -28.66 -15.39
C ILE A 38 -4.25 -29.76 -14.35
N TYR A 39 -3.11 -29.76 -13.68
CA TYR A 39 -2.74 -30.90 -12.84
C TYR A 39 -3.57 -31.03 -11.57
N ILE A 40 -4.22 -29.97 -11.11
CA ILE A 40 -5.12 -30.04 -9.96
C ILE A 40 -6.30 -31.00 -10.16
N ASN A 41 -6.70 -31.22 -11.41
CA ASN A 41 -7.79 -32.13 -11.77
C ASN A 41 -7.28 -33.51 -12.21
N THR A 42 -5.98 -33.66 -12.49
CA THR A 42 -5.41 -34.89 -13.07
C THR A 42 -4.35 -35.56 -12.23
N ALA A 43 -3.90 -34.94 -11.13
CA ALA A 43 -2.86 -35.46 -10.25
C ALA A 43 -3.25 -35.32 -8.78
N PRO A 44 -2.70 -36.16 -7.88
CA PRO A 44 -2.89 -35.99 -6.45
C PRO A 44 -2.43 -34.60 -6.00
N LEU A 45 -3.25 -33.94 -5.18
CA LEU A 45 -2.97 -32.58 -4.69
C LEU A 45 -1.58 -32.42 -4.03
N PRO A 46 -1.06 -33.37 -3.21
CA PRO A 46 0.30 -33.29 -2.69
C PRO A 46 1.38 -33.19 -3.78
N THR A 47 1.19 -33.90 -4.91
CA THR A 47 2.10 -33.85 -6.06
C THR A 47 2.07 -32.48 -6.73
N VAL A 48 0.89 -31.89 -6.88
CA VAL A 48 0.72 -30.53 -7.43
C VAL A 48 1.39 -29.50 -6.53
N ILE A 49 1.17 -29.56 -5.22
CA ILE A 49 1.80 -28.65 -4.24
C ILE A 49 3.33 -28.76 -4.33
N ASN A 50 3.89 -29.98 -4.34
CA ASN A 50 5.33 -30.19 -4.45
C ASN A 50 5.91 -29.64 -5.78
N TYR A 51 5.15 -29.74 -6.88
CA TYR A 51 5.58 -29.18 -8.15
C TYR A 51 5.58 -27.64 -8.13
N VAL A 52 4.53 -27.03 -7.55
CA VAL A 52 4.46 -25.57 -7.35
C VAL A 52 5.61 -25.10 -6.43
N ASP A 53 5.87 -25.80 -5.33
CA ASP A 53 7.00 -25.51 -4.42
C ASP A 53 8.34 -25.47 -5.17
N LYS A 54 8.60 -26.49 -6.00
CA LYS A 54 9.82 -26.54 -6.83
C LYS A 54 9.93 -25.37 -7.80
N ILE A 55 8.82 -24.94 -8.41
CA ILE A 55 8.82 -23.77 -9.29
C ILE A 55 9.07 -22.49 -8.48
N MET A 56 8.45 -22.34 -7.31
CA MET A 56 8.64 -21.18 -6.44
C MET A 56 10.08 -21.08 -5.93
N LYS A 57 10.72 -22.21 -5.61
CA LYS A 57 12.16 -22.28 -5.25
C LYS A 57 13.09 -21.83 -6.37
N ILE A 58 12.65 -21.87 -7.63
CA ILE A 58 13.38 -21.29 -8.76
C ILE A 58 13.05 -19.80 -8.89
N ILE A 59 11.77 -19.42 -8.84
CA ILE A 59 11.35 -18.02 -9.04
C ILE A 59 11.93 -17.10 -7.96
N VAL A 60 11.89 -17.50 -6.69
CA VAL A 60 12.23 -16.61 -5.57
C VAL A 60 13.68 -16.12 -5.64
N PRO A 61 14.71 -16.99 -5.77
CA PRO A 61 16.08 -16.53 -5.97
C PRO A 61 16.23 -15.66 -7.22
N LEU A 62 15.59 -16.02 -8.34
CA LEU A 62 15.66 -15.22 -9.57
C LEU A 62 15.10 -13.80 -9.39
N THR A 63 14.07 -13.63 -8.56
CA THR A 63 13.51 -12.30 -8.25
C THR A 63 14.34 -11.50 -7.25
N LYS A 64 15.19 -12.18 -6.46
CA LYS A 64 16.15 -11.56 -5.54
C LYS A 64 17.50 -11.28 -6.23
N TYR A 65 17.78 -11.94 -7.34
CA TYR A 65 18.99 -11.76 -8.13
C TYR A 65 19.07 -10.31 -8.63
N ASN A 66 20.11 -9.58 -8.25
CA ASN A 66 20.27 -8.15 -8.51
C ASN A 66 20.66 -7.89 -9.98
N ASN A 67 19.85 -8.36 -10.92
CA ASN A 67 20.03 -8.18 -12.35
C ASN A 67 18.79 -7.54 -12.98
N ASP A 68 18.98 -6.34 -13.52
CA ASP A 68 17.93 -5.54 -14.13
C ASP A 68 17.18 -6.26 -15.26
N ALA A 69 17.85 -7.08 -16.07
CA ALA A 69 17.21 -7.74 -17.22
C ALA A 69 16.21 -8.80 -16.78
N ILE A 70 16.58 -9.64 -15.80
CA ILE A 70 15.69 -10.66 -15.23
C ILE A 70 14.53 -10.02 -14.48
N ILE A 71 14.81 -9.01 -13.65
CA ILE A 71 13.78 -8.28 -12.89
C ILE A 71 12.78 -7.61 -13.84
N LYS A 72 13.26 -6.88 -14.87
CA LYS A 72 12.39 -6.29 -15.90
C LYS A 72 11.58 -7.35 -16.64
N ALA A 73 12.18 -8.52 -16.92
CA ALA A 73 11.48 -9.63 -17.54
C ALA A 73 10.36 -10.20 -16.65
N PHE A 74 10.55 -10.33 -15.34
CA PHE A 74 9.47 -10.72 -14.43
C PHE A 74 8.36 -9.66 -14.39
N HIS A 75 8.73 -8.37 -14.30
CA HIS A 75 7.77 -7.28 -14.28
C HIS A 75 6.93 -7.21 -15.56
N ALA A 76 7.55 -7.42 -16.72
CA ALA A 76 6.88 -7.43 -18.02
C ALA A 76 5.86 -8.57 -18.15
N ASN A 77 5.99 -9.63 -17.34
CA ASN A 77 5.07 -10.77 -17.33
C ASN A 77 4.11 -10.73 -16.12
N GLU A 78 3.97 -9.59 -15.42
CA GLU A 78 3.09 -9.42 -14.26
C GLU A 78 3.21 -10.57 -13.23
N TYR A 79 4.44 -11.02 -12.98
CA TYR A 79 4.70 -12.28 -12.29
C TYR A 79 3.98 -12.43 -10.93
N LEU A 80 3.79 -11.35 -10.18
CA LEU A 80 3.06 -11.39 -8.91
C LEU A 80 1.57 -11.66 -9.11
N THR A 81 0.95 -11.12 -10.15
CA THR A 81 -0.44 -11.44 -10.49
C THR A 81 -0.57 -12.94 -10.77
N GLU A 82 0.32 -13.49 -11.59
CA GLU A 82 0.28 -14.92 -11.96
C GLU A 82 0.59 -15.85 -10.79
N ILE A 83 1.57 -15.49 -9.96
CA ILE A 83 1.89 -16.25 -8.74
C ILE A 83 0.71 -16.24 -7.78
N ILE A 84 0.16 -15.07 -7.46
CA ILE A 84 -0.94 -14.99 -6.50
C ILE A 84 -2.19 -15.68 -7.05
N THR A 85 -2.49 -15.57 -8.35
CA THR A 85 -3.55 -16.36 -9.00
C THR A 85 -3.31 -17.86 -8.88
N ALA A 86 -2.07 -18.32 -9.07
CA ALA A 86 -1.77 -19.74 -8.94
C ALA A 86 -1.97 -20.24 -7.50
N LEU A 87 -1.50 -19.46 -6.52
CA LEU A 87 -1.66 -19.75 -5.10
C LEU A 87 -3.12 -19.69 -4.65
N ASP A 88 -3.89 -18.74 -5.19
CA ASP A 88 -5.33 -18.61 -4.98
C ASP A 88 -6.05 -19.88 -5.46
N ILE A 89 -5.81 -20.33 -6.69
CA ILE A 89 -6.37 -21.58 -7.24
C ILE A 89 -5.97 -22.79 -6.39
N LEU A 90 -4.69 -22.89 -6.04
CA LEU A 90 -4.17 -23.99 -5.22
C LEU A 90 -4.88 -24.03 -3.85
N SER A 91 -5.01 -22.88 -3.19
CA SER A 91 -5.67 -22.78 -1.88
C SER A 91 -7.14 -23.21 -1.93
N ALA A 92 -7.87 -22.89 -3.00
CA ALA A 92 -9.26 -23.31 -3.18
C ALA A 92 -9.39 -24.83 -3.34
N ALA A 93 -8.46 -25.47 -4.05
CA ALA A 93 -8.46 -26.93 -4.16
C ALA A 93 -8.10 -27.62 -2.84
N VAL A 94 -7.17 -27.04 -2.06
CA VAL A 94 -6.84 -27.55 -0.72
C VAL A 94 -8.06 -27.43 0.19
N GLU A 95 -8.77 -26.30 0.18
CA GLU A 95 -10.02 -26.13 0.93
C GLU A 95 -11.07 -27.20 0.56
N LYS A 96 -11.33 -27.41 -0.73
CA LYS A 96 -12.28 -28.42 -1.23
C LYS A 96 -11.92 -29.85 -0.83
N SER A 97 -10.64 -30.17 -0.69
CA SER A 97 -10.18 -31.53 -0.39
C SER A 97 -10.34 -31.91 1.10
N HIS A 98 -10.79 -30.97 1.94
CA HIS A 98 -10.92 -31.09 3.41
C HIS A 98 -9.71 -31.62 4.23
N PRO A 99 -8.42 -31.41 3.88
CA PRO A 99 -7.32 -32.01 4.62
C PRO A 99 -6.63 -30.93 5.47
N SER A 100 -7.03 -30.78 6.73
CA SER A 100 -6.32 -29.92 7.71
C SER A 100 -4.81 -30.17 7.69
N LYS A 101 -4.40 -31.43 7.52
CA LYS A 101 -3.00 -31.86 7.43
C LYS A 101 -2.23 -31.34 6.20
N LEU A 102 -2.91 -31.10 5.07
CA LEU A 102 -2.28 -30.58 3.85
C LEU A 102 -1.99 -29.08 3.96
N TRP A 103 -2.86 -28.33 4.64
CA TRP A 103 -2.58 -26.96 5.05
C TRP A 103 -1.34 -26.88 5.93
N GLU A 104 -1.28 -27.74 6.96
CA GLU A 104 -0.27 -27.73 8.01
C GLU A 104 1.15 -28.08 7.59
N THR A 105 1.38 -28.78 6.48
CA THR A 105 2.72 -29.33 6.17
C THR A 105 3.41 -28.67 4.99
N THR A 106 2.68 -28.34 3.92
CA THR A 106 3.30 -27.90 2.66
C THR A 106 2.64 -26.67 2.06
N CYS A 107 1.32 -26.49 2.23
CA CYS A 107 0.62 -25.35 1.64
C CYS A 107 1.09 -24.01 2.22
N PHE A 108 1.17 -23.87 3.56
CA PHE A 108 1.59 -22.61 4.18
C PHE A 108 2.98 -22.16 3.75
N THR A 109 3.94 -23.07 3.59
CA THR A 109 5.30 -22.73 3.16
C THR A 109 5.33 -22.15 1.75
N VAL A 110 4.60 -22.76 0.81
CA VAL A 110 4.49 -22.28 -0.57
C VAL A 110 3.77 -20.93 -0.62
N LEU A 111 2.68 -20.78 0.13
CA LEU A 111 1.93 -19.53 0.23
C LEU A 111 2.77 -18.41 0.88
N ALA A 112 3.48 -18.71 1.96
CA ALA A 112 4.40 -17.79 2.63
C ALA A 112 5.47 -17.30 1.66
N THR A 113 6.05 -18.22 0.90
CA THR A 113 7.08 -17.91 -0.09
C THR A 113 6.55 -16.93 -1.15
N GLY A 114 5.35 -17.15 -1.68
CA GLY A 114 4.73 -16.24 -2.64
C GLY A 114 4.36 -14.88 -2.04
N ILE A 115 3.82 -14.86 -0.82
CA ILE A 115 3.50 -13.61 -0.10
C ILE A 115 4.77 -12.82 0.22
N ASN A 116 5.87 -13.49 0.57
CA ASN A 116 7.15 -12.84 0.86
C ASN A 116 7.70 -12.08 -0.34
N LEU A 117 7.38 -12.50 -1.57
CA LEU A 117 7.74 -11.76 -2.79
C LEU A 117 7.10 -10.37 -2.88
N LEU A 118 6.01 -10.12 -2.16
CA LEU A 118 5.43 -8.77 -2.08
C LEU A 118 6.41 -7.79 -1.45
N PHE A 119 7.27 -8.28 -0.55
CA PHE A 119 8.17 -7.47 0.28
C PHE A 119 9.61 -7.40 -0.24
N THR A 120 10.00 -8.24 -1.23
CA THR A 120 11.38 -8.30 -1.72
C THR A 120 11.80 -7.05 -2.51
N ALA A 121 10.93 -6.55 -3.40
CA ALA A 121 11.21 -5.36 -4.20
C ALA A 121 10.64 -4.08 -3.54
N ARG A 122 11.36 -3.53 -2.55
CA ARG A 122 10.93 -2.36 -1.77
C ARG A 122 10.56 -1.14 -2.62
N THR A 123 11.22 -0.95 -3.75
CA THR A 123 10.95 0.14 -4.70
C THR A 123 9.64 -0.06 -5.47
N ARG A 124 9.10 -1.27 -5.58
CA ARG A 124 7.85 -1.54 -6.30
C ARG A 124 6.69 -1.92 -5.38
N ILE A 125 6.78 -1.65 -4.08
CA ILE A 125 5.81 -2.15 -3.10
C ILE A 125 4.36 -1.89 -3.52
N LEU A 126 4.01 -0.67 -3.98
CA LEU A 126 2.65 -0.33 -4.38
C LEU A 126 2.19 -1.08 -5.63
N GLN A 127 3.10 -1.29 -6.57
CA GLN A 127 2.85 -2.05 -7.79
C GLN A 127 2.70 -3.54 -7.46
N ASN A 128 3.53 -4.07 -6.56
CA ASN A 128 3.44 -5.44 -6.06
C ASN A 128 2.09 -5.71 -5.40
N TRP A 129 1.64 -4.83 -4.51
CA TRP A 129 0.31 -4.93 -3.89
C TRP A 129 -0.81 -4.83 -4.93
N GLY A 130 -0.69 -3.91 -5.90
CA GLY A 130 -1.66 -3.81 -6.98
C GLY A 130 -1.73 -5.07 -7.86
N GLU A 131 -0.58 -5.68 -8.18
CA GLU A 131 -0.48 -6.95 -8.92
C GLU A 131 -1.06 -8.12 -8.11
N ALA A 132 -0.75 -8.19 -6.82
CA ALA A 132 -1.27 -9.23 -5.92
C ALA A 132 -2.78 -9.15 -5.76
N ILE A 133 -3.34 -7.95 -5.63
CA ILE A 133 -4.79 -7.74 -5.57
C ILE A 133 -5.47 -8.13 -6.88
N ARG A 134 -4.84 -7.88 -8.04
CA ARG A 134 -5.31 -8.40 -9.34
C ARG A 134 -5.28 -9.93 -9.38
N GLY A 135 -4.27 -10.54 -8.75
CA GLY A 135 -4.14 -11.99 -8.63
C GLY A 135 -5.09 -12.65 -7.61
N ASP A 136 -5.94 -11.87 -6.95
CA ASP A 136 -6.87 -12.27 -5.89
C ASP A 136 -6.24 -12.62 -4.53
N LEU A 137 -5.22 -11.87 -4.10
CA LEU A 137 -4.63 -11.99 -2.76
C LEU A 137 -5.66 -12.01 -1.62
N LEU A 138 -6.78 -11.30 -1.77
CA LEU A 138 -7.83 -11.27 -0.75
C LEU A 138 -8.52 -12.63 -0.58
N GLY A 139 -8.91 -13.26 -1.69
CA GLY A 139 -9.50 -14.60 -1.68
C GLY A 139 -8.57 -15.61 -1.04
N LEU A 140 -7.29 -15.54 -1.42
CA LEU A 140 -6.23 -16.35 -0.82
C LEU A 140 -6.11 -16.14 0.70
N LEU A 141 -6.00 -14.88 1.18
CA LEU A 141 -5.86 -14.58 2.60
C LEU A 141 -7.08 -15.02 3.43
N VAL A 142 -8.29 -14.94 2.86
CA VAL A 142 -9.51 -15.42 3.52
C VAL A 142 -9.48 -16.92 3.71
N ARG A 143 -9.12 -17.69 2.68
CA ARG A 143 -9.01 -19.15 2.79
C ARG A 143 -7.90 -19.58 3.75
N MET A 144 -6.77 -18.89 3.73
CA MET A 144 -5.71 -19.09 4.73
C MET A 144 -6.24 -18.81 6.15
N SER A 145 -6.98 -17.71 6.34
CA SER A 145 -7.57 -17.36 7.64
C SER A 145 -8.58 -18.40 8.13
N ALA A 146 -9.36 -18.99 7.23
CA ALA A 146 -10.32 -20.03 7.55
C ALA A 146 -9.67 -21.38 7.89
N ALA A 147 -8.49 -21.64 7.32
CA ALA A 147 -7.69 -22.84 7.59
C ALA A 147 -6.91 -22.78 8.93
N VAL A 148 -6.67 -21.57 9.46
CA VAL A 148 -6.03 -21.38 10.77
C VAL A 148 -7.02 -21.75 11.89
N SER A 149 -6.64 -22.69 12.75
CA SER A 149 -7.49 -23.16 13.86
C SER A 149 -7.66 -22.09 14.96
N ASN A 150 -8.67 -22.27 15.83
CA ASN A 150 -8.92 -21.39 16.97
C ASN A 150 -8.36 -21.95 18.30
N THR A 151 -7.48 -22.96 18.25
CA THR A 151 -6.95 -23.58 19.47
C THR A 151 -5.99 -22.64 20.17
N LYS A 152 -6.04 -22.59 21.52
CA LYS A 152 -5.11 -21.77 22.33
C LYS A 152 -3.66 -22.23 22.15
N ASP A 153 -3.47 -23.53 21.93
CA ASP A 153 -2.21 -24.15 21.58
C ASP A 153 -2.20 -24.41 20.06
N LEU A 154 -1.65 -23.46 19.31
CA LEU A 154 -1.44 -23.64 17.87
C LEU A 154 -0.17 -24.48 17.68
N PRO A 155 -0.21 -25.59 16.93
CA PRO A 155 1.00 -26.18 16.37
C PRO A 155 1.84 -25.10 15.66
N ASP A 156 3.17 -25.24 15.64
CA ASP A 156 4.09 -24.23 15.10
C ASP A 156 3.69 -23.75 13.68
N MET A 157 3.26 -24.67 12.81
CA MET A 157 2.80 -24.34 11.45
C MET A 157 1.51 -23.50 11.42
N GLN A 158 0.58 -23.71 12.36
CA GLN A 158 -0.64 -22.92 12.49
C GLN A 158 -0.33 -21.52 13.01
N LEU A 159 0.63 -21.39 13.94
CA LEU A 159 1.14 -20.10 14.40
C LEU A 159 1.81 -19.32 13.25
N ARG A 160 2.62 -19.99 12.42
CA ARG A 160 3.22 -19.37 11.22
C ARG A 160 2.15 -18.90 10.23
N GLY A 161 1.12 -19.71 9.99
CA GLY A 161 -0.02 -19.33 9.16
C GLY A 161 -0.76 -18.10 9.69
N TYR A 162 -1.03 -18.07 10.99
CA TYR A 162 -1.62 -16.92 11.68
C TYR A 162 -0.77 -15.65 11.51
N GLU A 163 0.53 -15.72 11.82
CA GLU A 163 1.43 -14.57 11.74
C GLU A 163 1.58 -14.06 10.31
N LEU A 164 1.67 -14.96 9.33
CA LEU A 164 1.71 -14.60 7.91
C LEU A 164 0.45 -13.86 7.47
N VAL A 165 -0.74 -14.37 7.79
CA VAL A 165 -2.01 -13.70 7.46
C VAL A 165 -2.10 -12.35 8.16
N ARG A 166 -1.82 -12.31 9.47
CA ARG A 166 -1.84 -11.09 10.27
C ARG A 166 -0.93 -10.02 9.69
N TYR A 167 0.33 -10.38 9.42
CA TYR A 167 1.34 -9.48 8.87
C TYR A 167 0.94 -8.98 7.48
N THR A 168 0.48 -9.88 6.60
CA THR A 168 0.07 -9.52 5.24
C THR A 168 -1.13 -8.59 5.25
N LEU A 169 -2.12 -8.85 6.10
CA LEU A 169 -3.29 -7.98 6.27
C LEU A 169 -2.91 -6.60 6.78
N SER A 170 -2.06 -6.54 7.83
CA SER A 170 -1.57 -5.27 8.35
C SER A 170 -0.89 -4.45 7.25
N HIS A 171 -0.01 -5.07 6.46
CA HIS A 171 0.64 -4.37 5.35
C HIS A 171 -0.31 -4.00 4.21
N LEU A 172 -1.28 -4.85 3.88
CA LEU A 172 -2.28 -4.53 2.87
C LEU A 172 -3.08 -3.28 3.26
N LEU A 173 -3.51 -3.17 4.51
CA LEU A 173 -4.29 -2.05 5.02
C LEU A 173 -3.55 -0.71 4.91
N ILE A 174 -2.24 -0.74 5.12
CA ILE A 174 -1.36 0.39 4.88
C ILE A 174 -1.45 0.83 3.41
N HIS A 175 -1.31 -0.11 2.48
CA HIS A 175 -1.22 0.16 1.05
C HIS A 175 -2.58 0.36 0.36
N LEU A 176 -3.69 0.04 1.04
CA LEU A 176 -5.04 0.40 0.59
C LEU A 176 -5.25 1.92 0.52
N SER A 177 -4.32 2.74 1.01
CA SER A 177 -4.32 4.20 0.86
C SER A 177 -3.93 4.67 -0.55
N TYR A 178 -3.71 3.74 -1.48
CA TYR A 178 -3.41 4.01 -2.89
C TYR A 178 -4.50 3.43 -3.79
N PRO A 179 -5.02 4.22 -4.76
CA PRO A 179 -6.11 3.79 -5.64
C PRO A 179 -5.90 2.45 -6.32
N LYS A 180 -4.66 2.13 -6.70
CA LYS A 180 -4.29 0.89 -7.39
C LYS A 180 -4.47 -0.37 -6.55
N VAL A 181 -4.48 -0.23 -5.22
CA VAL A 181 -4.59 -1.34 -4.26
C VAL A 181 -6.01 -1.43 -3.70
N VAL A 182 -6.80 -0.34 -3.76
CA VAL A 182 -8.18 -0.30 -3.29
C VAL A 182 -9.02 -1.31 -4.08
N LYS A 183 -9.39 -2.40 -3.42
CA LYS A 183 -10.44 -3.34 -3.85
C LYS A 183 -11.47 -3.39 -2.73
N GLN A 184 -12.75 -3.47 -3.08
CA GLN A 184 -13.78 -3.70 -2.08
C GLN A 184 -13.49 -5.04 -1.40
N LEU A 185 -13.36 -5.03 -0.08
CA LEU A 185 -13.34 -6.26 0.70
C LEU A 185 -14.79 -6.76 0.76
N GLY A 186 -15.02 -7.98 0.27
CA GLY A 186 -16.29 -8.68 0.49
C GLY A 186 -16.53 -8.95 1.97
N GLU A 187 -17.77 -9.31 2.32
CA GLU A 187 -18.06 -9.84 3.64
C GLU A 187 -17.48 -11.26 3.78
N TYR A 188 -16.71 -11.51 4.83
CA TYR A 188 -16.08 -12.80 5.08
C TYR A 188 -16.54 -13.35 6.43
N SER A 189 -17.67 -14.04 6.42
CA SER A 189 -18.27 -14.66 7.62
C SER A 189 -17.63 -16.01 8.00
N HIS A 190 -16.76 -16.57 7.16
CA HIS A 190 -16.25 -17.94 7.29
C HIS A 190 -14.91 -18.08 8.05
N ILE A 191 -14.36 -16.99 8.59
CA ILE A 191 -13.08 -17.03 9.32
C ILE A 191 -13.29 -17.61 10.72
N ARG A 192 -12.76 -18.82 10.96
CA ARG A 192 -12.95 -19.57 12.21
C ARG A 192 -12.13 -19.03 13.37
N ASN A 193 -10.93 -18.54 13.12
CA ASN A 193 -10.07 -17.96 14.14
C ASN A 193 -10.60 -16.59 14.56
N GLU A 194 -11.02 -16.45 15.82
CA GLU A 194 -11.69 -15.23 16.29
C GLU A 194 -10.77 -14.00 16.25
N LYS A 195 -9.47 -14.17 16.50
CA LYS A 195 -8.49 -13.08 16.42
C LYS A 195 -8.36 -12.58 14.99
N LEU A 196 -8.24 -13.48 14.01
CA LEU A 196 -8.22 -13.12 12.59
C LEU A 196 -9.57 -12.53 12.15
N ALA A 197 -10.70 -13.08 12.58
CA ALA A 197 -12.02 -12.54 12.28
C ALA A 197 -12.19 -11.12 12.83
N ASN A 198 -11.69 -10.84 14.04
CA ASN A 198 -11.67 -9.51 14.62
C ASN A 198 -10.80 -8.56 13.79
N ILE A 199 -9.61 -8.99 13.37
CA ILE A 199 -8.74 -8.21 12.46
C ILE A 199 -9.49 -7.92 11.16
N TRP A 200 -10.08 -8.91 10.51
CA TRP A 200 -10.84 -8.71 9.27
C TRP A 200 -12.04 -7.78 9.44
N ARG A 201 -12.81 -7.92 10.52
CA ARG A 201 -13.97 -7.06 10.81
C ARG A 201 -13.56 -5.62 11.09
N SER A 202 -12.51 -5.40 11.88
CA SER A 202 -11.99 -4.04 12.15
C SER A 202 -11.39 -3.43 10.88
N SER A 203 -10.72 -4.26 10.09
CA SER A 203 -10.05 -3.87 8.85
C SER A 203 -11.01 -3.63 7.69
N GLY A 204 -12.17 -4.31 7.66
CA GLY A 204 -13.15 -4.27 6.58
C GLY A 204 -13.64 -2.86 6.27
N LYS A 205 -14.02 -2.11 7.31
CA LYS A 205 -14.68 -0.79 7.19
C LYS A 205 -13.86 0.23 6.40
N MET A 206 -12.52 0.18 6.50
CA MET A 206 -11.63 1.16 5.89
C MET A 206 -11.57 1.01 4.35
N PRO A 207 -11.32 -0.18 3.79
CA PRO A 207 -11.42 -0.43 2.35
C PRO A 207 -12.75 -0.07 1.73
N GLN A 208 -13.89 -0.30 2.38
CA GLN A 208 -15.18 0.12 1.80
C GLN A 208 -15.27 1.64 1.73
N LYS A 209 -14.92 2.38 2.79
CA LYS A 209 -14.86 3.85 2.73
C LYS A 209 -13.88 4.33 1.64
N ARG A 210 -12.73 3.69 1.51
CA ARG A 210 -11.73 4.00 0.48
C ARG A 210 -12.23 3.66 -0.93
N ALA A 211 -13.00 2.59 -1.11
CA ALA A 211 -13.62 2.25 -2.38
C ALA A 211 -14.68 3.29 -2.78
N VAL A 212 -15.52 3.71 -1.83
CA VAL A 212 -16.48 4.81 -2.03
C VAL A 212 -15.74 6.08 -2.45
N VAL A 213 -14.65 6.47 -1.74
CA VAL A 213 -13.80 7.59 -2.16
C VAL A 213 -13.30 7.41 -3.58
N ARG A 214 -12.79 6.22 -3.94
CA ARG A 214 -12.28 5.94 -5.29
C ARG A 214 -13.37 6.10 -6.36
N GLU A 215 -14.59 5.67 -6.09
CA GLU A 215 -15.74 5.73 -7.01
C GLU A 215 -16.33 7.15 -7.10
N GLU A 216 -16.38 7.88 -5.98
CA GLU A 216 -16.88 9.26 -5.88
C GLU A 216 -15.90 10.34 -6.38
N ILE A 217 -14.70 9.94 -6.80
CA ILE A 217 -13.75 10.80 -7.53
C ILE A 217 -13.91 10.65 -9.06
N PRO A 218 -15.03 11.02 -9.72
CA PRO A 218 -14.96 11.39 -11.12
C PRO A 218 -14.49 12.84 -11.25
N GLY A 219 -13.25 13.02 -11.72
CA GLY A 219 -12.79 14.29 -12.32
C GLY A 219 -12.75 15.52 -11.42
N ALA A 220 -12.98 15.38 -10.10
CA ALA A 220 -12.76 16.47 -9.17
C ALA A 220 -11.25 16.74 -9.11
N THR A 221 -10.86 17.96 -9.44
CA THR A 221 -9.48 18.41 -9.27
C THR A 221 -9.50 19.57 -8.29
N VAL A 222 -8.85 19.38 -7.15
CA VAL A 222 -8.50 20.49 -6.25
C VAL A 222 -7.55 21.41 -7.02
N CYS A 223 -7.91 22.69 -7.09
CA CYS A 223 -7.03 23.72 -7.63
C CYS A 223 -5.93 24.00 -6.60
N ASP A 224 -4.67 23.95 -7.03
CA ASP A 224 -3.53 24.22 -6.17
C ASP A 224 -3.27 25.72 -5.95
N ASN A 225 -4.01 26.61 -6.63
CA ASN A 225 -3.99 28.02 -6.26
C ASN A 225 -4.79 28.23 -4.96
N ILE A 226 -4.10 28.46 -3.85
CA ILE A 226 -4.73 28.71 -2.53
C ILE A 226 -5.70 29.91 -2.52
N SER A 227 -5.55 30.84 -3.46
CA SER A 227 -6.44 31.99 -3.63
C SER A 227 -7.63 31.72 -4.55
N CYS A 228 -7.77 30.50 -5.06
CA CYS A 228 -8.90 30.09 -5.88
C CYS A 228 -10.17 30.03 -5.03
N ASP A 229 -11.13 30.90 -5.33
CA ASP A 229 -12.47 30.94 -4.73
C ASP A 229 -13.45 29.98 -5.43
N VAL A 230 -13.08 29.44 -6.58
CA VAL A 230 -13.91 28.55 -7.39
C VAL A 230 -14.14 27.23 -6.64
N MET A 231 -15.24 27.20 -5.90
CA MET A 231 -15.75 25.98 -5.25
C MET A 231 -16.31 24.97 -6.27
N LYS A 232 -16.66 25.43 -7.47
CA LYS A 232 -17.23 24.61 -8.55
C LYS A 232 -16.15 23.79 -9.25
N ARG A 233 -16.44 22.51 -9.48
CA ARG A 233 -15.52 21.58 -10.15
C ARG A 233 -15.28 22.07 -11.60
N PRO A 234 -14.03 22.31 -12.01
CA PRO A 234 -13.76 22.60 -13.41
C PRO A 234 -13.99 21.33 -14.24
N LYS A 235 -14.54 21.45 -15.45
CA LYS A 235 -14.72 20.31 -16.37
C LYS A 235 -13.39 19.72 -16.84
N ARG A 236 -12.31 20.50 -16.78
CA ARG A 236 -10.95 20.12 -17.15
C ARG A 236 -9.95 20.73 -16.17
N SER A 237 -8.97 19.95 -15.74
CA SER A 237 -7.83 20.44 -14.98
C SER A 237 -6.64 20.74 -15.87
N TRP A 238 -5.89 21.75 -15.46
CA TRP A 238 -4.61 22.13 -16.06
C TRP A 238 -3.50 21.64 -15.15
N ILE A 239 -2.83 20.56 -15.55
CA ILE A 239 -1.69 20.03 -14.82
C ILE A 239 -0.43 20.78 -15.27
N CYS A 240 0.42 21.18 -14.33
CA CYS A 240 1.71 21.77 -14.66
C CYS A 240 2.56 20.77 -15.45
N SER A 241 2.83 21.06 -16.72
CA SER A 241 3.59 20.16 -17.62
C SER A 241 5.01 19.87 -17.14
N ARG A 242 5.57 20.75 -16.31
CA ARG A 242 6.94 20.59 -15.79
C ARG A 242 7.01 19.56 -14.68
N CYS A 243 6.25 19.75 -13.60
CA CYS A 243 6.32 18.91 -12.40
C CYS A 243 5.25 17.81 -12.32
N VAL A 244 4.18 17.91 -13.10
CA VAL A 244 3.01 17.02 -13.17
C VAL A 244 2.27 16.71 -11.85
N THR A 245 2.64 17.39 -10.75
CA THR A 245 2.04 17.20 -9.43
C THR A 245 1.05 18.29 -9.04
N ALA A 246 1.16 19.48 -9.65
CA ALA A 246 0.27 20.61 -9.44
C ALA A 246 -0.84 20.67 -10.50
N SER A 247 -2.07 20.96 -10.08
CA SER A 247 -3.27 21.02 -10.91
C SER A 247 -4.07 22.30 -10.65
N TYR A 248 -4.57 22.93 -11.71
CA TYR A 248 -5.29 24.19 -11.65
C TYR A 248 -6.63 24.11 -12.38
N CYS A 249 -7.61 24.87 -11.91
CA CYS A 249 -8.91 24.98 -12.60
C CYS A 249 -8.84 25.86 -13.85
N SER A 250 -7.82 26.70 -13.98
CA SER A 250 -7.63 27.62 -15.12
C SER A 250 -6.16 28.05 -15.26
N PRO A 251 -5.75 28.52 -16.45
CA PRO A 251 -4.42 29.13 -16.65
C PRO A 251 -4.19 30.36 -15.78
N ARG A 252 -5.24 31.12 -15.45
CA ARG A 252 -5.16 32.27 -14.54
C ARG A 252 -4.71 31.83 -13.14
N CYS A 253 -5.34 30.79 -12.60
CA CYS A 253 -4.95 30.25 -11.29
C CYS A 253 -3.51 29.74 -11.29
N GLN A 254 -3.08 29.08 -12.37
CA GLN A 254 -1.69 28.66 -12.52
C GLN A 254 -0.74 29.86 -12.52
N ALA A 255 -1.06 30.94 -13.25
CA ALA A 255 -0.20 32.13 -13.33
C ALA A 255 -0.10 32.89 -12.01
N GLU A 256 -1.20 32.99 -11.26
CA GLU A 256 -1.23 33.60 -9.93
C GLU A 256 -0.40 32.79 -8.92
N ASP A 257 -0.62 31.48 -8.86
CA ASP A 257 0.12 30.57 -7.99
C ASP A 257 1.61 30.49 -8.37
N TRP A 258 1.93 30.53 -9.67
CA TRP A 258 3.31 30.56 -10.17
C TRP A 258 4.10 31.73 -9.59
N LYS A 259 3.51 32.93 -9.60
CA LYS A 259 4.17 34.14 -9.09
C LYS A 259 4.38 34.10 -7.58
N ARG A 260 3.44 33.50 -6.83
CA ARG A 260 3.44 33.51 -5.36
C ARG A 260 4.24 32.37 -4.75
N PHE A 261 4.02 31.13 -5.21
CA PHE A 261 4.50 29.93 -4.54
C PHE A 261 5.14 28.94 -5.50
N HIS A 262 4.41 28.51 -6.55
CA HIS A 262 4.78 27.34 -7.34
C HIS A 262 6.12 27.46 -8.07
N LYS A 263 6.55 28.65 -8.51
CA LYS A 263 7.85 28.82 -9.18
C LYS A 263 9.03 28.29 -8.34
N SER A 264 8.99 28.50 -7.03
CA SER A 264 10.05 28.04 -6.11
C SER A 264 9.98 26.54 -5.79
N GLU A 265 8.79 25.95 -5.90
CA GLU A 265 8.52 24.55 -5.58
C GLU A 265 8.62 23.62 -6.80
N CYS A 266 8.34 24.12 -8.00
CA CYS A 266 8.17 23.32 -9.21
C CYS A 266 9.42 22.52 -9.57
N TYR A 267 10.61 23.15 -9.49
CA TYR A 267 11.87 22.45 -9.74
C TYR A 267 12.08 21.28 -8.78
N ARG A 268 11.75 21.51 -7.50
CA ARG A 268 11.90 20.53 -6.44
C ARG A 268 10.96 19.34 -6.63
N ALA A 269 9.71 19.62 -6.98
CA ALA A 269 8.70 18.62 -7.31
C ALA A 269 9.07 17.80 -8.56
N LYS A 270 9.67 18.42 -9.58
CA LYS A 270 10.16 17.71 -10.77
C LYS A 270 11.29 16.74 -10.44
N GLN A 271 12.28 17.16 -9.64
CA GLN A 271 13.35 16.25 -9.21
C GLN A 271 12.78 15.03 -8.45
N ASP A 272 11.78 15.27 -7.60
CA ASP A 272 11.12 14.20 -6.84
C ASP A 272 10.32 13.25 -7.76
N GLU A 273 9.63 13.79 -8.78
CA GLU A 273 8.96 12.98 -9.81
C GLU A 273 9.95 12.08 -10.56
N ILE A 274 11.11 12.62 -10.96
CA ILE A 274 12.15 11.88 -11.68
C ILE A 274 12.73 10.75 -10.80
N ALA A 275 13.05 11.04 -9.54
CA ALA A 275 13.54 10.03 -8.59
C ALA A 275 12.51 8.91 -8.36
N ARG A 276 11.22 9.29 -8.30
CA ARG A 276 10.08 8.38 -8.19
C ARG A 276 9.87 7.53 -9.45
N GLU A 277 10.09 8.09 -10.61
CA GLU A 277 10.04 7.36 -11.88
C GLU A 277 11.15 6.29 -11.96
N MET A 278 12.37 6.63 -11.55
CA MET A 278 13.49 5.68 -11.50
C MET A 278 13.24 4.50 -10.56
N THR A 279 12.50 4.72 -9.48
CA THR A 279 12.14 3.67 -8.51
C THR A 279 10.83 2.98 -8.83
N HIS A 280 10.15 3.30 -9.95
CA HIS A 280 8.80 2.84 -10.26
C HIS A 280 7.74 3.19 -9.20
N THR A 281 8.06 4.14 -8.34
CA THR A 281 7.15 4.71 -7.37
C THR A 281 6.60 6.02 -7.93
N ARG A 282 5.95 6.02 -9.09
CA ARG A 282 5.39 7.25 -9.63
C ARG A 282 4.11 7.63 -8.87
N TYR A 283 4.13 8.78 -8.22
CA TYR A 283 3.00 9.37 -7.51
C TYR A 283 2.28 10.38 -8.40
N ARG A 284 1.10 10.00 -8.90
CA ARG A 284 0.35 10.84 -9.83
C ARG A 284 -0.57 11.79 -9.08
N TYR A 285 -1.02 12.82 -9.78
CA TYR A 285 -2.07 13.72 -9.27
C TYR A 285 -3.33 12.95 -8.84
N SER A 286 -3.71 11.88 -9.54
CA SER A 286 -4.85 11.03 -9.16
C SER A 286 -4.65 10.35 -7.80
N ASP A 287 -3.43 9.91 -7.49
CA ASP A 287 -3.11 9.29 -6.19
C ASP A 287 -3.20 10.34 -5.08
N ARG A 288 -2.67 11.54 -5.34
CA ARG A 288 -2.78 12.69 -4.44
C ARG A 288 -4.21 13.11 -4.19
N HIS A 289 -5.02 13.17 -5.24
CA HIS A 289 -6.42 13.53 -5.12
C HIS A 289 -7.18 12.53 -4.25
N PHE A 290 -6.98 11.24 -4.50
CA PHE A 290 -7.53 10.18 -3.66
C PHE A 290 -7.13 10.35 -2.19
N GLN A 291 -5.86 10.58 -1.92
CA GLN A 291 -5.35 10.77 -0.56
C GLN A 291 -5.89 12.05 0.10
N MET A 292 -6.07 13.14 -0.65
CA MET A 292 -6.73 14.36 -0.16
C MET A 292 -8.19 14.11 0.21
N SER A 293 -8.95 13.44 -0.65
CA SER A 293 -10.34 13.09 -0.37
C SER A 293 -10.44 12.16 0.85
N TRP A 294 -9.54 11.19 0.95
CA TRP A 294 -9.46 10.29 2.09
C TRP A 294 -9.11 11.00 3.40
N ALA A 295 -8.10 11.87 3.37
CA ALA A 295 -7.70 12.71 4.49
C ALA A 295 -8.82 13.64 4.97
N GLN A 296 -9.60 14.20 4.04
CA GLN A 296 -10.77 15.01 4.36
C GLN A 296 -11.81 14.19 5.15
N ILE A 297 -12.08 12.96 4.73
CA ILE A 297 -12.99 12.06 5.46
C ILE A 297 -12.45 11.77 6.85
N ILE A 298 -11.16 11.42 6.98
CA ILE A 298 -10.55 11.19 8.30
C ILE A 298 -10.72 12.41 9.20
N CYS A 299 -10.46 13.61 8.69
CA CYS A 299 -10.64 14.83 9.48
C CYS A 299 -12.09 15.09 9.88
N ASN A 300 -13.03 14.82 8.97
CA ASN A 300 -14.46 15.01 9.26
C ASN A 300 -15.00 13.97 10.25
N ASP A 301 -14.54 12.73 10.16
CA ASP A 301 -14.87 11.68 11.13
C ASP A 301 -14.22 11.95 12.50
N SER A 302 -13.10 12.67 12.51
CA SER A 302 -12.30 12.97 13.70
C SER A 302 -12.43 14.43 14.17
N LEU A 303 -13.46 15.16 13.72
CA LEU A 303 -13.68 16.59 14.04
C LEU A 303 -13.46 16.94 15.52
N PRO A 304 -13.95 16.15 16.48
CA PRO A 304 -13.75 16.45 17.90
C PRO A 304 -12.28 16.49 18.33
N LEU A 305 -11.38 15.80 17.63
CA LEU A 305 -9.95 15.78 17.92
C LEU A 305 -9.24 17.02 17.38
N PHE A 306 -9.66 17.56 16.24
CA PHE A 306 -9.06 18.76 15.64
C PHE A 306 -9.55 20.06 16.26
N ASP A 307 -10.78 20.09 16.78
CA ASP A 307 -11.32 21.24 17.52
C ASP A 307 -10.80 21.31 18.97
N ARG A 308 -10.09 20.27 19.45
CA ARG A 308 -9.36 20.30 20.73
C ARG A 308 -8.04 21.06 20.59
N ASP A 309 -8.14 22.37 20.40
CA ASP A 309 -7.08 23.34 20.74
C ASP A 309 -6.44 23.03 22.10
N GLN A 310 -7.20 22.40 23.01
CA GLN A 310 -6.81 22.03 24.36
C GLN A 310 -5.62 21.05 24.41
N LEU A 311 -5.53 20.06 23.51
CA LEU A 311 -4.40 19.11 23.51
C LEU A 311 -3.09 19.79 23.10
N GLY A 312 -3.15 20.64 22.06
CA GLY A 312 -2.00 21.43 21.63
C GLY A 312 -1.55 22.41 22.70
N ARG A 313 -2.49 23.12 23.34
CA ARG A 313 -2.19 24.06 24.43
C ARG A 313 -1.66 23.37 25.70
N GLN A 314 -2.11 22.15 26.00
CA GLN A 314 -1.59 21.38 27.13
C GLN A 314 -0.16 20.88 26.87
N ALA A 315 0.11 20.37 25.67
CA ALA A 315 1.42 19.83 25.32
C ALA A 315 2.45 20.92 24.99
N PHE A 316 2.01 22.06 24.46
CA PHE A 316 2.85 23.17 24.01
C PHE A 316 2.23 24.52 24.41
N PRO A 317 2.19 24.86 25.71
CA PRO A 317 1.55 26.08 26.20
C PRO A 317 2.21 27.37 25.67
N ASP A 318 3.51 27.31 25.38
CA ASP A 318 4.30 28.45 24.88
C ASP A 318 4.20 28.65 23.36
N HIS A 319 3.50 27.75 22.66
CA HIS A 319 3.32 27.84 21.21
C HIS A 319 1.92 28.31 20.88
N LYS A 320 1.84 29.18 19.88
CA LYS A 320 0.57 29.63 19.35
C LYS A 320 -0.10 28.46 18.62
N PRO A 321 -1.43 28.33 18.63
CA PRO A 321 -2.11 27.20 18.00
C PRO A 321 -1.75 26.97 16.53
N TYR A 322 -1.42 28.02 15.79
CA TYR A 322 -1.01 27.92 14.38
C TYR A 322 0.45 27.47 14.17
N GLU A 323 1.26 27.45 15.22
CA GLU A 323 2.63 26.92 15.20
C GLU A 323 2.65 25.39 15.38
N ILE A 324 1.50 24.82 15.76
CA ILE A 324 1.31 23.41 16.03
C ILE A 324 0.63 22.74 14.83
N VAL A 325 1.34 21.82 14.17
CA VAL A 325 0.77 21.03 13.06
C VAL A 325 0.48 19.62 13.54
N PRO A 326 -0.80 19.20 13.60
CA PRO A 326 -1.16 17.82 13.83
C PRO A 326 -0.66 16.93 12.71
N ILE A 327 -0.02 15.83 13.09
CA ILE A 327 0.39 14.75 12.20
C ILE A 327 -0.67 13.67 12.28
N VAL A 328 -1.22 13.23 11.14
CA VAL A 328 -2.22 12.16 11.08
C VAL A 328 -1.62 10.98 10.33
N ASP A 329 -1.44 9.87 11.03
CA ASP A 329 -1.00 8.62 10.42
C ASP A 329 -2.16 7.94 9.66
N CYS A 330 -2.08 7.91 8.32
CA CYS A 330 -3.07 7.29 7.45
C CYS A 330 -2.76 5.83 7.10
N THR A 331 -1.71 5.26 7.70
CA THR A 331 -1.29 3.87 7.46
C THR A 331 -2.24 2.87 8.11
N GLY A 332 -3.09 3.31 9.04
CA GLY A 332 -4.03 2.44 9.72
C GLY A 332 -3.37 1.44 10.67
N ILE A 333 -2.07 1.59 10.97
CA ILE A 333 -1.40 0.83 12.02
C ILE A 333 -1.77 1.45 13.37
N LEU A 334 -3.03 1.27 13.75
CA LEU A 334 -3.38 1.15 15.15
C LEU A 334 -3.62 -0.34 15.36
N VAL A 335 -2.87 -0.90 16.32
CA VAL A 335 -3.16 -2.19 16.93
C VAL A 335 -4.67 -2.33 17.10
N PRO A 336 -5.29 -3.52 16.94
CA PRO A 336 -6.68 -3.74 17.34
C PRO A 336 -6.80 -3.63 18.88
N SER A 337 -6.59 -2.43 19.41
CA SER A 337 -7.14 -1.99 20.67
C SER A 337 -8.32 -1.11 20.32
N THR A 338 -9.40 -1.23 21.07
CA THR A 338 -10.64 -0.47 20.95
C THR A 338 -10.48 1.04 21.23
N GLN A 339 -9.26 1.57 21.24
CA GLN A 339 -8.95 2.98 21.46
C GLN A 339 -8.71 3.69 20.13
N VAL A 340 -9.81 4.24 19.62
CA VAL A 340 -9.89 5.06 18.42
C VAL A 340 -9.19 6.41 18.67
N PHE A 341 -8.02 6.59 18.04
CA PHE A 341 -7.44 7.86 17.54
C PHE A 341 -6.62 8.86 18.41
N PRO A 342 -6.21 8.65 19.69
CA PRO A 342 -5.36 9.64 20.37
C PRO A 342 -3.85 9.50 20.06
N GLU A 343 -3.33 8.27 19.86
CA GLU A 343 -1.88 8.03 19.77
C GLU A 343 -1.24 8.39 18.41
N SER A 344 -2.02 8.49 17.34
CA SER A 344 -1.51 8.80 15.99
C SER A 344 -1.29 10.30 15.76
N LEU A 345 -1.77 11.17 16.65
CA LEU A 345 -1.61 12.62 16.58
C LEU A 345 -0.28 13.05 17.20
N ARG A 346 0.75 13.21 16.37
CA ARG A 346 2.02 13.84 16.78
C ARG A 346 1.97 15.33 16.49
N LEU A 347 2.53 16.15 17.36
CA LEU A 347 2.66 17.59 17.14
C LEU A 347 4.10 17.90 16.75
N ASN A 348 4.30 18.72 15.70
CA ASN A 348 5.63 19.15 15.28
C ASN A 348 5.65 20.68 15.12
N PRO A 349 6.48 21.41 15.88
CA PRO A 349 6.67 22.84 15.67
C PRO A 349 7.46 23.03 14.37
N ARG A 350 6.77 23.46 13.31
CA ARG A 350 7.41 23.81 12.03
C ARG A 350 7.11 25.25 11.67
N TRP A 351 8.18 25.96 11.30
CA TRP A 351 8.16 27.33 10.82
C TRP A 351 7.30 27.47 9.56
N TRP A 352 6.41 28.46 9.57
CA TRP A 352 5.70 28.94 8.39
C TRP A 352 5.74 30.46 8.28
N VAL A 353 5.95 30.91 7.05
CA VAL A 353 5.81 32.30 6.60
C VAL A 353 4.62 32.31 5.64
N GLY A 354 3.56 33.07 5.94
CA GLY A 354 2.45 33.33 4.99
C GLY A 354 1.04 32.85 5.38
N LEU A 355 0.84 32.19 6.52
CA LEU A 355 -0.51 31.88 7.05
C LEU A 355 -1.01 32.90 8.08
N GLU A 356 -0.23 33.94 8.39
CA GLU A 356 -0.58 34.96 9.40
C GLU A 356 -1.88 35.75 9.06
N GLY A 357 -2.45 35.57 7.88
CA GLY A 357 -3.77 36.09 7.48
C GLY A 357 -4.84 35.01 7.21
N CYS A 358 -4.53 33.72 7.31
CA CYS A 358 -5.52 32.67 7.19
C CYS A 358 -6.34 32.64 8.49
N GLY A 359 -7.54 33.19 8.46
CA GLY A 359 -8.41 33.30 9.63
C GLY A 359 -8.64 31.97 10.36
N LYS A 360 -9.29 32.03 11.53
CA LYS A 360 -9.58 30.88 12.42
C LYS A 360 -10.30 29.70 11.75
N GLU A 361 -10.77 29.88 10.52
CA GLU A 361 -11.40 28.85 9.68
C GLU A 361 -10.40 27.86 9.07
N TYR A 362 -9.10 28.17 9.01
CA TYR A 362 -8.12 27.26 8.41
C TYR A 362 -7.39 26.41 9.44
N ARG A 363 -7.03 25.19 9.05
CA ARG A 363 -6.21 24.25 9.83
C ARG A 363 -5.18 23.60 8.94
N LEU A 364 -3.94 23.55 9.40
CA LEU A 364 -2.86 22.86 8.71
C LEU A 364 -2.69 21.48 9.35
N VAL A 365 -2.65 20.41 8.55
CA VAL A 365 -2.52 19.02 9.03
C VAL A 365 -1.55 18.27 8.13
N ASP A 366 -0.61 17.54 8.71
CA ASP A 366 0.38 16.73 7.99
C ASP A 366 -0.05 15.26 7.96
N PHE A 367 -0.50 14.77 6.82
CA PHE A 367 -0.94 13.37 6.67
C PHE A 367 0.19 12.47 6.21
N TYR A 368 0.29 11.28 6.80
CA TYR A 368 1.35 10.32 6.49
C TYR A 368 0.79 9.09 5.80
N PHE A 369 1.29 8.83 4.59
CA PHE A 369 0.96 7.65 3.80
C PHE A 369 2.23 6.83 3.58
N LEU A 370 2.29 5.61 4.08
CA LEU A 370 3.44 4.75 3.81
C LEU A 370 3.52 4.44 2.32
N TYR A 371 4.70 4.62 1.76
CA TYR A 371 4.99 4.59 0.34
C TYR A 371 5.99 3.48 -0.03
N GLY A 372 6.71 2.98 0.98
CA GLY A 372 7.74 1.96 0.91
C GLY A 372 7.76 1.15 2.21
N SER A 373 8.76 0.27 2.35
CA SER A 373 9.00 -0.45 3.61
C SER A 373 9.55 0.44 4.74
N ALA A 374 10.10 1.62 4.40
CA ALA A 374 10.73 2.56 5.34
C ALA A 374 10.50 4.03 4.96
N GLU A 375 9.59 4.26 4.01
CA GLU A 375 9.38 5.56 3.38
C GLU A 375 7.91 5.93 3.53
N ALA A 376 7.65 7.13 4.03
CA ALA A 376 6.31 7.70 4.07
C ALA A 376 6.25 8.98 3.24
N LEU A 377 5.17 9.11 2.48
CA LEU A 377 4.74 10.35 1.86
C LEU A 377 4.05 11.21 2.93
N SER A 378 4.63 12.36 3.20
CA SER A 378 4.03 13.42 4.01
C SER A 378 3.27 14.36 3.08
N LEU A 379 1.96 14.48 3.32
CA LEU A 379 1.06 15.32 2.55
C LEU A 379 0.48 16.36 3.48
N LEU A 380 1.12 17.53 3.47
CA LEU A 380 0.67 18.67 4.24
C LEU A 380 -0.56 19.29 3.57
N MET A 381 -1.65 19.37 4.31
CA MET A 381 -2.94 19.86 3.83
C MET A 381 -3.37 21.08 4.62
N LEU A 382 -3.84 22.09 3.90
CA LEU A 382 -4.60 23.19 4.45
C LEU A 382 -6.08 22.86 4.31
N LEU A 383 -6.75 22.71 5.44
CA LEU A 383 -8.17 22.44 5.56
C LEU A 383 -8.89 23.75 5.86
N LYS A 384 -10.00 24.01 5.17
CA LYS A 384 -10.92 25.12 5.45
C LYS A 384 -12.17 24.57 6.13
N ARG A 385 -12.50 25.12 7.29
CA ARG A 385 -13.76 24.88 7.98
C ARG A 385 -14.88 25.55 7.20
N LEU A 386 -15.91 24.78 6.87
CA LEU A 386 -17.12 25.23 6.20
C LEU A 386 -18.22 25.52 7.23
N PRO A 387 -19.28 26.27 6.84
CA PRO A 387 -20.52 26.33 7.61
C PRO A 387 -21.03 24.91 7.90
N GLY A 388 -21.44 24.65 9.15
CA GLY A 388 -21.81 23.31 9.62
C GLY A 388 -20.66 22.52 10.28
N GLY A 389 -19.45 23.09 10.36
CA GLY A 389 -18.37 22.56 11.18
C GLY A 389 -17.46 21.55 10.48
N PHE A 390 -17.77 21.14 9.25
CA PHE A 390 -16.95 20.23 8.45
C PHE A 390 -15.71 20.92 7.87
N TYR A 391 -14.66 20.16 7.61
CA TYR A 391 -13.47 20.61 6.89
C TYR A 391 -13.51 20.16 5.42
N LYS A 392 -13.00 21.03 4.56
CA LYS A 392 -12.69 20.75 3.15
C LYS A 392 -11.22 21.00 2.89
N VAL A 393 -10.58 20.12 2.12
CA VAL A 393 -9.19 20.36 1.68
C VAL A 393 -9.19 21.57 0.75
N ALA A 394 -8.56 22.66 1.18
CA ALA A 394 -8.41 23.88 0.40
C ALA A 394 -7.13 23.84 -0.45
N TYR A 395 -6.09 23.19 0.07
CA TYR A 395 -4.79 23.12 -0.58
C TYR A 395 -4.00 21.94 -0.01
N SER A 396 -3.09 21.36 -0.80
CA SER A 396 -2.06 20.48 -0.23
C SER A 396 -0.73 20.72 -0.91
N ILE A 397 0.37 20.44 -0.23
CA ILE A 397 1.68 20.39 -0.87
C ILE A 397 2.24 19.00 -0.59
N PRO A 398 2.59 18.22 -1.63
CA PRO A 398 3.53 17.12 -1.44
C PRO A 398 4.89 17.75 -1.14
N ARG A 399 5.13 18.15 0.11
CA ARG A 399 6.44 18.73 0.47
C ARG A 399 7.48 17.62 0.45
N ARG A 400 8.65 17.99 -0.09
CA ARG A 400 9.85 17.16 -0.16
C ARG A 400 10.07 16.41 1.16
N GLY A 401 10.29 15.12 1.00
CA GLY A 401 10.78 14.26 2.05
C GLY A 401 9.91 13.04 2.15
N VAL A 402 10.29 12.00 1.39
CA VAL A 402 10.31 10.67 2.00
C VAL A 402 10.91 10.86 3.39
N ARG A 403 10.08 10.78 4.42
CA ARG A 403 10.60 10.70 5.77
C ARG A 403 11.04 9.26 5.92
N LYS A 404 12.34 9.04 6.18
CA LYS A 404 12.78 7.78 6.75
C LYS A 404 12.05 7.63 8.07
N THR A 405 11.25 6.59 8.21
CA THR A 405 10.58 6.32 9.48
C THR A 405 11.66 6.03 10.53
N THR A 406 11.71 6.82 11.60
CA THR A 406 12.62 6.57 12.74
C THR A 406 12.22 5.33 13.53
N GLN A 407 10.96 4.92 13.41
CA GLN A 407 10.52 3.57 13.75
C GLN A 407 11.15 2.63 12.73
N GLY A 408 12.11 1.85 13.22
CA GLY A 408 13.08 1.07 12.47
C GLY A 408 12.47 0.12 11.47
N THR A 409 13.35 -0.59 10.76
CA THR A 409 13.00 -1.78 9.99
C THR A 409 11.89 -2.54 10.70
N TRP A 410 10.67 -2.52 10.14
CA TRP A 410 9.64 -3.45 10.57
C TRP A 410 10.32 -4.80 10.62
N PRO A 411 10.30 -5.52 11.76
CA PRO A 411 10.84 -6.85 11.78
C PRO A 411 10.03 -7.62 10.75
N ILE A 412 10.62 -7.80 9.56
CA ILE A 412 10.31 -8.96 8.74
C ILE A 412 10.54 -10.09 9.73
N PRO A 413 9.53 -10.93 10.03
CA PRO A 413 9.78 -12.13 10.82
C PRO A 413 11.03 -12.75 10.22
N LYS A 414 12.13 -12.84 10.98
CA LYS A 414 13.32 -13.53 10.47
C LYS A 414 12.80 -14.88 10.03
N SER A 415 12.89 -15.14 8.74
CA SER A 415 12.51 -16.44 8.24
C SER A 415 13.51 -17.40 8.85
N ASP A 416 13.10 -18.17 9.85
CA ASP A 416 13.80 -19.40 10.25
C ASP A 416 13.76 -20.46 9.11
N TYR A 417 13.52 -20.03 7.85
CA TYR A 417 13.55 -20.81 6.63
C TYR A 417 14.90 -20.70 5.90
N ASP A 418 15.82 -19.84 6.37
CA ASP A 418 17.17 -19.72 5.84
C ASP A 418 18.21 -20.50 6.69
N GLN A 419 17.75 -21.42 7.57
CA GLN A 419 18.58 -22.40 8.28
C GLN A 419 18.33 -23.82 7.76
#